data_AF-A0AAD6G7D2-F1
#
_entry.id   AF-A0AAD6G7D2-F1
#
_cell.length_a   1.000
_cell.length_b   1.000
_cell.length_c   1.000
_cell.angle_alpha   90.00
_cell.angle_beta   90.00
_cell.angle_gamma   90.00
#
_symmetry.space_group_name_H-M   'P 1'
#
loop_
_entity.id
_entity.type
_entity.pdbx_description
1 polymer ?
#
loop_
_entity_poly.entity_id
_entity_poly.type
_entity_poly.pdbx_seq_one_letter_code
_entity_poly.pdbx_strand_id
1 'polypeptide(L)'
;MVTAKGYCPGPFLQESLFPTTGGFTDGRYCEPIPGIGPNGTAVTCCLPCPLADWRYADDTAKRVEVASWISVAILPLCIFLLVSYAVLPVKWTNRHYLSICFTLGICCMEIAFIIPLGAKPDQCYNAITPHDMYTDLSCAFSGAFLLFGGWLVVMWSFIRTLAFHLQVCWELVLGPKFMWGAFLAGFGIPAIAMTVMLILTGVSFRFGQICHINIKHGDQDYWYPIISVAAAALVLQLATLAYCIHVYLRSLFDNSASTTENSSGLPSYTSSVRTVTARQAYRRVRRVLQLQWRGVALALIIIGNVIFFAVVFINLDKETDPNAANMAKATDWLACLAFGGSKEQCKQYASAMGPNEATLLAVVYLLSLVGIWNFVLYVRPSMFVGWLEICRGFSAPREFVSADAHRNLDNKGFEMLTTGTGKTPEPYNYNMRSPSPSRMMRSASPRQMMRSPSPTNTFNGRRSPMAASMTSERNVQFGHQEARYTRPSMSFSGPRPPTSPGGHDWDPSQTFARGQV
;
A
#
# COMPACT_ATOMS: atom_id res chain seq x y z
N MET A 1 -9.48 28.64 -48.89
CA MET A 1 -9.57 27.51 -47.95
C MET A 1 -8.68 26.41 -48.47
N VAL A 2 -7.44 26.30 -48.00
CA VAL A 2 -6.64 25.08 -48.25
C VAL A 2 -7.31 24.01 -47.41
N THR A 3 -8.00 23.07 -48.04
CA THR A 3 -8.60 21.93 -47.35
C THR A 3 -7.49 21.18 -46.61
N ALA A 4 -7.60 21.03 -45.29
CA ALA A 4 -6.62 20.32 -44.44
C ALA A 4 -6.33 18.87 -44.89
N LYS A 5 -7.12 18.35 -45.82
CA LYS A 5 -6.96 17.05 -46.49
C LYS A 5 -5.78 17.03 -47.48
N GLY A 6 -5.41 18.17 -48.08
CA GLY A 6 -4.38 18.20 -49.11
C GLY A 6 -4.65 17.20 -50.23
N TYR A 7 -3.66 16.36 -50.54
CA TYR A 7 -3.76 15.25 -51.51
C TYR A 7 -4.31 13.94 -50.93
N CYS A 8 -4.56 13.87 -49.62
CA CYS A 8 -5.00 12.64 -48.96
C CYS A 8 -6.52 12.41 -49.15
N PRO A 9 -6.96 11.17 -49.38
CA PRO A 9 -8.38 10.83 -49.39
C PRO A 9 -8.97 11.07 -47.99
N GLY A 10 -10.21 11.56 -47.91
CA GLY A 10 -10.88 11.69 -46.62
C GLY A 10 -11.11 10.32 -45.98
N PRO A 11 -10.99 10.15 -44.65
CA PRO A 11 -10.81 11.18 -43.61
C PRO A 11 -9.36 11.59 -43.34
N PHE A 12 -8.38 11.06 -44.09
CA PHE A 12 -6.96 11.30 -43.84
C PHE A 12 -6.57 12.74 -44.16
N LEU A 13 -5.54 13.21 -43.43
CA LEU A 13 -5.04 14.57 -43.50
C LEU A 13 -3.55 14.54 -43.89
N GLN A 14 -3.14 15.45 -44.76
CA GLN A 14 -1.76 15.51 -45.23
C GLN A 14 -0.84 16.07 -44.14
N GLU A 15 0.19 15.31 -43.77
CA GLU A 15 1.07 15.66 -42.64
C GLU A 15 1.75 17.01 -42.81
N SER A 16 2.23 17.33 -44.02
CA SER A 16 2.99 18.54 -44.31
C SER A 16 2.17 19.84 -44.16
N LEU A 17 0.86 19.76 -43.93
CA LEU A 17 0.00 20.89 -43.65
C LEU A 17 -0.04 21.24 -42.15
N PHE A 18 0.61 20.44 -41.29
CA PHE A 18 0.63 20.62 -39.84
C PHE A 18 2.05 20.96 -39.35
N PRO A 19 2.19 21.71 -38.25
CA PRO A 19 3.49 22.05 -37.68
C PRO A 19 4.30 20.80 -37.32
N THR A 20 5.62 20.83 -37.50
CA THR A 20 6.52 19.74 -37.08
C THR A 20 6.91 19.81 -35.60
N THR A 21 6.44 20.84 -34.89
CA THR A 21 6.71 21.06 -33.47
C THR A 21 5.39 21.25 -32.69
N GLY A 22 5.41 20.87 -31.41
CA GLY A 22 4.25 20.95 -30.52
C GLY A 22 3.43 19.66 -30.47
N GLY A 23 3.04 19.28 -29.25
CA GLY A 23 2.40 17.99 -28.97
C GLY A 23 3.33 16.80 -29.21
N PHE A 24 2.78 15.60 -29.12
CA PHE A 24 3.54 14.37 -29.34
C PHE A 24 3.52 13.97 -30.83
N THR A 25 4.46 14.49 -31.61
CA THR A 25 4.57 14.25 -33.06
C THR A 25 4.82 12.79 -33.41
N ASP A 26 5.62 12.08 -32.62
CA ASP A 26 5.87 10.64 -32.79
C ASP A 26 4.62 9.78 -32.51
N GLY A 27 3.55 10.39 -31.97
CA GLY A 27 2.26 9.75 -31.74
C GLY A 27 1.27 9.90 -32.90
N ARG A 28 1.67 10.55 -33.99
CA ARG A 28 0.82 10.65 -35.19
C ARG A 28 0.74 9.31 -35.89
N TYR A 29 -0.46 8.92 -36.29
CA TYR A 29 -0.66 7.69 -37.06
C TYR A 29 -0.66 8.00 -38.56
N CYS A 30 0.53 7.97 -39.17
CA CYS A 30 0.79 8.45 -40.52
C CYS A 30 1.57 7.43 -41.36
N GLU A 31 1.30 7.38 -42.66
CA GLU A 31 2.07 6.56 -43.62
C GLU A 31 2.26 7.29 -44.96
N PRO A 32 3.45 7.20 -45.62
CA PRO A 32 3.64 7.67 -46.98
C PRO A 32 2.84 6.86 -48.01
N ILE A 33 1.99 7.53 -48.77
CA ILE A 33 1.26 6.95 -49.89
C ILE A 33 1.95 7.36 -51.20
N PRO A 34 2.47 6.42 -52.00
CA PRO A 34 3.12 6.75 -53.27
C PRO A 34 2.11 7.19 -54.33
N GLY A 35 2.48 8.14 -55.19
CA GLY A 35 1.75 8.47 -56.42
C GLY A 35 0.56 9.43 -56.27
N ILE A 36 0.22 9.87 -55.06
CA ILE A 36 -0.87 10.83 -54.83
C ILE A 36 -0.41 12.30 -54.78
N GLY A 37 0.90 12.54 -54.65
CA GLY A 37 1.47 13.87 -54.55
C GLY A 37 1.65 14.59 -55.89
N PRO A 38 2.05 15.88 -55.84
CA PRO A 38 2.40 16.63 -57.03
C PRO A 38 3.53 15.90 -57.78
N ASN A 39 3.38 15.76 -59.10
CA ASN A 39 4.30 15.00 -59.97
C ASN A 39 4.47 13.51 -59.60
N GLY A 40 3.48 12.88 -58.96
CA GLY A 40 3.53 11.47 -58.59
C GLY A 40 4.43 11.16 -57.39
N THR A 41 4.76 12.18 -56.59
CA THR A 41 5.54 12.01 -55.36
C THR A 41 4.75 11.31 -54.26
N ALA A 42 5.46 10.73 -53.29
CA ALA A 42 4.83 10.16 -52.11
C ALA A 42 4.40 11.27 -51.13
N VAL A 43 3.17 11.19 -50.61
CA VAL A 43 2.64 12.12 -49.61
C VAL A 43 2.29 11.34 -48.36
N THR A 44 2.74 11.83 -47.20
CA THR A 44 2.38 11.23 -45.92
C THR A 44 0.96 11.64 -45.51
N CYS A 45 0.10 10.64 -45.32
CA CYS A 45 -1.28 10.82 -44.90
C CYS A 45 -1.47 10.28 -43.49
N CYS A 46 -2.15 11.06 -42.65
CA CYS A 46 -2.36 10.77 -41.25
C CYS A 46 -3.83 10.60 -40.92
N LEU A 47 -4.13 9.71 -39.97
CA LEU A 47 -5.47 9.62 -39.40
C LEU A 47 -5.74 10.78 -38.44
N PRO A 48 -6.97 11.32 -38.37
CA PRO A 48 -7.30 12.37 -37.42
C PRO A 48 -7.19 11.92 -35.96
N CYS A 49 -6.81 12.84 -35.08
CA CYS A 49 -6.77 12.64 -33.64
C CYS A 49 -8.19 12.81 -33.03
N PRO A 50 -8.58 12.00 -32.01
CA PRO A 50 -7.81 10.94 -31.36
C PRO A 50 -7.98 9.57 -32.06
N LEU A 51 -6.89 8.79 -32.11
CA LEU A 51 -6.87 7.47 -32.77
C LEU A 51 -7.92 6.49 -32.21
N ALA A 52 -8.17 6.54 -30.91
CA ALA A 52 -9.15 5.69 -30.23
C ALA A 52 -10.57 5.87 -30.81
N ASP A 53 -10.92 7.10 -31.20
CA ASP A 53 -12.22 7.43 -31.77
C ASP A 53 -12.37 6.98 -33.22
N TRP A 54 -11.35 6.46 -33.89
CA TRP A 54 -11.51 5.84 -35.21
C TRP A 54 -11.57 4.32 -35.13
N ARG A 55 -11.10 3.76 -34.02
CA ARG A 55 -10.92 2.34 -33.81
C ARG A 55 -12.02 1.71 -32.94
N TYR A 56 -12.47 2.41 -31.90
CA TYR A 56 -13.45 1.91 -30.93
C TYR A 56 -14.83 2.55 -31.12
N ALA A 57 -15.87 2.07 -30.42
CA ALA A 57 -17.20 2.67 -30.54
C ALA A 57 -17.25 4.09 -29.94
N ASP A 58 -18.23 4.88 -30.37
CA ASP A 58 -18.47 6.24 -29.86
C ASP A 58 -18.75 6.28 -28.34
N ASP A 59 -19.27 5.20 -27.77
CA ASP A 59 -19.56 5.11 -26.34
C ASP A 59 -18.37 4.63 -25.51
N THR A 60 -17.27 4.19 -26.14
CA THR A 60 -16.07 3.72 -25.42
C THR A 60 -15.48 4.82 -24.55
N ALA A 61 -15.43 6.06 -25.03
CA ALA A 61 -14.95 7.21 -24.25
C ALA A 61 -15.80 7.44 -22.97
N LYS A 62 -17.13 7.34 -23.09
CA LYS A 62 -18.05 7.43 -21.94
C LYS A 62 -17.84 6.28 -20.96
N ARG A 63 -17.59 5.06 -21.45
CA ARG A 63 -17.32 3.89 -20.59
C ARG A 63 -16.00 4.02 -19.85
N VAL A 64 -14.97 4.60 -20.47
CA VAL A 64 -13.69 4.93 -19.81
C VAL A 64 -13.89 5.99 -18.73
N GLU A 65 -14.75 7.00 -18.97
CA GLU A 65 -15.09 8.03 -17.97
C GLU A 65 -15.70 7.41 -16.69
N VAL A 66 -16.50 6.34 -16.81
CA VAL A 66 -17.04 5.62 -15.64
C VAL A 66 -15.93 5.13 -14.71
N ALA A 67 -14.79 4.70 -15.25
CA ALA A 67 -13.66 4.25 -14.42
C ALA A 67 -13.06 5.40 -13.61
N SER A 68 -13.01 6.61 -14.17
CA SER A 68 -12.58 7.79 -13.41
C SER A 68 -13.53 8.12 -12.26
N TRP A 69 -14.85 7.96 -12.46
CA TRP A 69 -15.83 8.13 -11.38
C TRP A 69 -15.72 7.05 -10.29
N ILE A 70 -15.35 5.82 -10.67
CA ILE A 70 -15.02 4.76 -9.71
C ILE A 70 -13.86 5.21 -8.81
N SER A 71 -12.80 5.77 -9.38
CA SER A 71 -11.67 6.34 -8.61
C SER A 71 -12.07 7.47 -7.66
N VAL A 72 -13.01 8.34 -8.06
CA VAL A 72 -13.58 9.39 -7.18
C VAL A 72 -14.23 8.78 -5.93
N ALA A 73 -14.96 7.67 -6.08
CA ALA A 73 -15.59 7.00 -4.95
C ALA A 73 -14.60 6.26 -4.04
N ILE A 74 -13.51 5.73 -4.62
CA ILE A 74 -12.52 4.90 -3.91
C ILE A 74 -11.47 5.74 -3.19
N LEU A 75 -11.04 6.87 -3.75
CA LEU A 75 -10.01 7.71 -3.13
C LEU A 75 -10.36 8.09 -1.67
N PRO A 76 -11.60 8.50 -1.32
CA PRO A 76 -12.00 8.74 0.06
C PRO A 76 -11.82 7.54 1.00
N LEU A 77 -12.03 6.31 0.51
CA LEU A 77 -11.81 5.09 1.28
C LEU A 77 -10.32 4.88 1.57
N CYS A 78 -9.46 5.15 0.58
CA CYS A 78 -8.01 5.10 0.76
C CYS A 78 -7.52 6.21 1.69
N ILE A 79 -8.06 7.42 1.58
CA ILE A 79 -7.79 8.54 2.49
C ILE A 79 -8.23 8.18 3.92
N PHE A 80 -9.40 7.56 4.10
CA PHE A 80 -9.85 7.09 5.41
C PHE A 80 -8.84 6.14 6.05
N LEU A 81 -8.22 5.22 5.28
CA LEU A 81 -7.16 4.37 5.80
C LEU A 81 -5.94 5.18 6.24
N LEU A 82 -5.46 6.11 5.41
CA LEU A 82 -4.30 6.95 5.74
C LEU A 82 -4.54 7.82 6.97
N VAL A 83 -5.71 8.46 7.06
CA VAL A 83 -6.11 9.26 8.23
C VAL A 83 -6.25 8.37 9.46
N SER A 84 -6.83 7.17 9.32
CA SER A 84 -6.89 6.20 10.41
C SER A 84 -5.49 5.83 10.90
N TYR A 85 -4.52 5.61 10.00
CA TYR A 85 -3.14 5.34 10.38
C TYR A 85 -2.46 6.52 11.07
N ALA A 86 -2.80 7.76 10.70
CA ALA A 86 -2.24 8.97 11.29
C ALA A 86 -2.80 9.26 12.69
N VAL A 87 -4.13 9.16 12.85
CA VAL A 87 -4.87 9.61 14.02
C VAL A 87 -5.05 8.49 15.05
N LEU A 88 -5.47 7.30 14.63
CA LEU A 88 -5.80 6.23 15.58
C LEU A 88 -4.54 5.58 16.16
N PRO A 89 -4.53 5.25 17.47
CA PRO A 89 -3.42 4.55 18.09
C PRO A 89 -3.24 3.14 17.50
N VAL A 90 -2.01 2.62 17.63
CA VAL A 90 -1.60 1.34 17.05
C VAL A 90 -2.49 0.17 17.50
N LYS A 91 -3.09 0.24 18.71
CA LYS A 91 -4.02 -0.77 19.23
C LYS A 91 -5.23 -1.02 18.31
N TRP A 92 -5.69 0.01 17.59
CA TRP A 92 -6.86 -0.08 16.70
C TRP A 92 -6.47 -0.38 15.25
N THR A 93 -5.32 0.09 14.80
CA THR A 93 -4.91 0.05 13.39
C THR A 93 -3.95 -1.08 13.04
N ASN A 94 -3.12 -1.52 13.99
CA ASN A 94 -1.94 -2.35 13.71
C ASN A 94 -1.11 -1.79 12.53
N ARG A 95 -0.98 -0.46 12.46
CA ARG A 95 -0.35 0.23 11.35
C ARG A 95 1.09 -0.25 11.13
N HIS A 96 1.44 -0.46 9.86
CA HIS A 96 2.77 -0.84 9.43
C HIS A 96 3.18 0.01 8.23
N TYR A 97 4.45 0.45 8.17
CA TYR A 97 4.93 1.36 7.13
C TYR A 97 4.72 0.81 5.72
N LEU A 98 4.90 -0.51 5.52
CA LEU A 98 4.61 -1.18 4.24
C LEU A 98 3.16 -1.03 3.79
N SER A 99 2.19 -0.91 4.69
CA SER A 99 0.78 -0.72 4.30
C SER A 99 0.48 0.75 4.01
N ILE A 100 1.12 1.66 4.73
CA ILE A 100 0.98 3.11 4.53
C ILE A 100 1.54 3.50 3.16
N CYS A 101 2.79 3.13 2.86
CA CYS A 101 3.45 3.51 1.61
C CYS A 101 2.79 2.86 0.39
N PHE A 102 2.32 1.63 0.54
CA PHE A 102 1.53 0.96 -0.48
C PHE A 102 0.21 1.71 -0.76
N THR A 103 -0.51 2.13 0.29
CA THR A 103 -1.75 2.92 0.14
C THR A 103 -1.48 4.29 -0.48
N LEU A 104 -0.33 4.92 -0.19
CA LEU A 104 0.08 6.17 -0.82
C LEU A 104 0.26 6.02 -2.34
N GLY A 105 0.91 4.93 -2.79
CA GLY A 105 1.04 4.63 -4.22
C GLY A 105 -0.30 4.47 -4.92
N ILE A 106 -1.26 3.79 -4.29
CA ILE A 106 -2.63 3.68 -4.80
C ILE A 106 -3.30 5.04 -4.87
N CYS A 107 -3.17 5.89 -3.84
CA CYS A 107 -3.74 7.24 -3.88
C CYS A 107 -3.20 8.06 -5.06
N CYS A 108 -1.91 7.93 -5.39
CA CYS A 108 -1.35 8.55 -6.60
C CYS A 108 -2.05 8.04 -7.86
N MET A 109 -2.24 6.72 -8.00
CA MET A 109 -2.96 6.15 -9.15
C MET A 109 -4.41 6.66 -9.23
N GLU A 110 -5.17 6.67 -8.13
CA GLU A 110 -6.55 7.16 -8.12
C GLU A 110 -6.63 8.65 -8.50
N ILE A 111 -5.68 9.47 -8.03
CA ILE A 111 -5.61 10.90 -8.40
C ILE A 111 -5.40 11.07 -9.90
N ALA A 112 -4.62 10.21 -10.54
CA ALA A 112 -4.39 10.27 -11.99
C ALA A 112 -5.69 10.13 -12.81
N PHE A 113 -6.63 9.32 -12.34
CA PHE A 113 -7.95 9.15 -12.95
C PHE A 113 -8.90 10.33 -12.69
N ILE A 114 -8.70 11.04 -11.57
CA ILE A 114 -9.56 12.14 -11.13
C ILE A 114 -9.19 13.46 -11.82
N ILE A 115 -7.89 13.70 -12.06
CA ILE A 115 -7.40 14.94 -12.70
C ILE A 115 -8.17 15.26 -14.00
N PRO A 116 -8.36 14.32 -14.95
CA PRO A 116 -9.06 14.60 -16.19
C PRO A 116 -10.55 14.92 -16.03
N LEU A 117 -11.22 14.45 -14.97
CA LEU A 117 -12.62 14.78 -14.71
C LEU A 117 -12.79 16.27 -14.37
N GLY A 118 -11.83 16.83 -13.64
CA GLY A 118 -11.82 18.24 -13.25
C GLY A 118 -11.33 19.14 -14.38
N ALA A 119 -10.25 18.74 -15.05
CA ALA A 119 -9.61 19.56 -16.08
C ALA A 119 -10.32 19.50 -17.45
N LYS A 120 -10.94 18.36 -17.79
CA LYS A 120 -11.55 18.09 -19.10
C LYS A 120 -10.62 18.49 -20.27
N PRO A 121 -9.42 17.90 -20.35
CA PRO A 121 -8.43 18.32 -21.32
C PRO A 121 -8.89 18.01 -22.76
N ASP A 122 -8.44 18.83 -23.70
CA ASP A 122 -8.52 18.48 -25.12
C ASP A 122 -7.38 17.50 -25.42
N GLN A 123 -7.70 16.33 -25.98
CA GLN A 123 -6.69 15.28 -26.23
C GLN A 123 -5.74 15.63 -27.38
N CYS A 124 -6.14 16.53 -28.27
CA CYS A 124 -5.49 16.79 -29.54
C CYS A 124 -4.98 18.23 -29.61
N TYR A 125 -3.67 18.39 -29.81
CA TYR A 125 -3.03 19.69 -30.01
C TYR A 125 -3.41 20.31 -31.36
N ASN A 126 -3.54 19.46 -32.37
CA ASN A 126 -4.09 19.79 -33.68
C ASN A 126 -4.81 18.58 -34.27
N ALA A 127 -5.34 18.70 -35.49
CA ALA A 127 -6.18 17.65 -36.09
C ALA A 127 -5.50 16.27 -36.25
N ILE A 128 -4.17 16.18 -36.20
CA ILE A 128 -3.43 14.90 -36.31
C ILE A 128 -2.52 14.59 -35.11
N THR A 129 -2.22 15.58 -34.26
CA THR A 129 -1.20 15.47 -33.21
C THR A 129 -1.84 15.47 -31.82
N PRO A 130 -1.62 14.43 -30.99
CA PRO A 130 -2.07 14.42 -29.61
C PRO A 130 -1.27 15.41 -28.74
N HIS A 131 -1.90 15.91 -27.68
CA HIS A 131 -1.20 16.67 -26.64
C HIS A 131 -0.21 15.78 -25.87
N ASP A 132 0.88 16.40 -25.44
CA ASP A 132 1.94 15.80 -24.62
C ASP A 132 2.07 16.53 -23.27
N MET A 133 2.97 16.05 -22.41
CA MET A 133 3.19 16.67 -21.10
C MET A 133 3.70 18.13 -21.16
N TYR A 134 4.26 18.57 -22.29
CA TYR A 134 4.81 19.91 -22.45
C TYR A 134 3.76 20.92 -22.92
N THR A 135 2.72 20.42 -23.59
CA THR A 135 1.63 21.24 -24.14
C THR A 135 0.35 21.21 -23.30
N ASP A 136 0.15 20.18 -22.47
CA ASP A 136 -0.95 20.12 -21.49
C ASP A 136 -0.50 19.66 -20.10
N LEU A 137 -0.79 20.46 -19.08
CA LEU A 137 -0.41 20.14 -17.70
C LEU A 137 -1.26 19.02 -17.10
N SER A 138 -2.53 18.90 -17.52
CA SER A 138 -3.41 17.83 -17.05
C SER A 138 -2.85 16.47 -17.47
N CYS A 139 -2.31 16.40 -18.69
CA CYS A 139 -1.55 15.28 -19.21
C CYS A 139 -0.31 14.99 -18.38
N ALA A 140 0.51 16.02 -18.13
CA ALA A 140 1.73 15.87 -17.35
C ALA A 140 1.46 15.27 -15.96
N PHE A 141 0.53 15.84 -15.21
CA PHE A 141 0.23 15.38 -13.85
C PHE A 141 -0.52 14.04 -13.84
N SER A 142 -1.51 13.83 -14.69
CA SER A 142 -2.24 12.55 -14.74
C SER A 142 -1.30 11.40 -15.10
N GLY A 143 -0.49 11.55 -16.16
CA GLY A 143 0.50 10.54 -16.54
C GLY A 143 1.55 10.33 -15.46
N ALA A 144 2.06 11.40 -14.85
CA ALA A 144 3.04 11.32 -13.78
C ALA A 144 2.54 10.55 -12.56
N PHE A 145 1.36 10.89 -12.06
CA PHE A 145 0.77 10.22 -10.89
C PHE A 145 0.42 8.76 -11.18
N LEU A 146 -0.02 8.44 -12.41
CA LEU A 146 -0.35 7.08 -12.81
C LEU A 146 0.90 6.20 -12.80
N LEU A 147 1.96 6.63 -13.50
CA LEU A 147 3.18 5.84 -13.68
C LEU A 147 3.99 5.77 -12.37
N PHE A 148 4.08 6.88 -11.63
CA PHE A 148 4.74 6.89 -10.32
C PHE A 148 3.99 6.04 -9.30
N GLY A 149 2.66 6.15 -9.27
CA GLY A 149 1.81 5.31 -8.43
C GLY A 149 1.96 3.82 -8.74
N GLY A 150 2.00 3.46 -10.02
CA GLY A 150 2.28 2.09 -10.49
C GLY A 150 3.62 1.56 -9.97
N TRP A 151 4.69 2.34 -10.13
CA TRP A 151 6.02 1.99 -9.60
C TRP A 151 6.03 1.83 -8.08
N LEU A 152 5.40 2.73 -7.33
CA LEU A 152 5.30 2.62 -5.87
C LEU A 152 4.59 1.32 -5.49
N VAL A 153 3.44 1.03 -6.09
CA VAL A 153 2.63 -0.15 -5.79
C VAL A 153 3.40 -1.44 -6.08
N VAL A 154 4.13 -1.51 -7.19
CA VAL A 154 4.98 -2.67 -7.54
C VAL A 154 6.15 -2.81 -6.58
N MET A 155 6.89 -1.74 -6.30
CA MET A 155 8.05 -1.79 -5.41
C MET A 155 7.67 -2.14 -3.97
N TRP A 156 6.60 -1.55 -3.43
CA TRP A 156 6.13 -1.88 -2.09
C TRP A 156 5.51 -3.28 -2.01
N SER A 157 4.95 -3.81 -3.11
CA SER A 157 4.56 -5.23 -3.21
C SER A 157 5.78 -6.14 -3.13
N PHE A 158 6.83 -5.86 -3.93
CA PHE A 158 8.06 -6.63 -3.93
C PHE A 158 8.73 -6.61 -2.54
N ILE A 159 8.89 -5.44 -1.92
CA ILE A 159 9.49 -5.31 -0.58
C ILE A 159 8.67 -6.08 0.46
N ARG A 160 7.34 -6.05 0.37
CA ARG A 160 6.47 -6.82 1.26
C ARG A 160 6.66 -8.33 1.07
N THR A 161 6.69 -8.79 -0.17
CA THR A 161 6.94 -10.20 -0.47
C THR A 161 8.32 -10.65 -0.01
N LEU A 162 9.35 -9.83 -0.23
CA LEU A 162 10.70 -10.08 0.26
C LEU A 162 10.73 -10.15 1.79
N ALA A 163 10.10 -9.19 2.47
CA ALA A 163 10.00 -9.19 3.93
C ALA A 163 9.32 -10.48 4.46
N PHE A 164 8.24 -10.91 3.81
CA PHE A 164 7.54 -12.14 4.16
C PHE A 164 8.42 -13.38 3.92
N HIS A 165 9.11 -13.44 2.77
CA HIS A 165 10.05 -14.52 2.45
C HIS A 165 11.18 -14.62 3.47
N LEU A 166 11.80 -13.49 3.85
CA LEU A 166 12.87 -13.46 4.84
C LEU A 166 12.40 -13.87 6.24
N GLN A 167 11.18 -13.48 6.64
CA GLN A 167 10.62 -13.85 7.94
C GLN A 167 10.24 -15.33 8.03
N VAL A 168 9.74 -15.92 6.94
CA VAL A 168 9.22 -17.29 6.92
C VAL A 168 10.30 -18.30 6.54
N CYS A 169 10.98 -18.11 5.42
CA CYS A 169 11.94 -19.08 4.89
C CYS A 169 13.31 -18.96 5.55
N TRP A 170 13.72 -17.73 5.88
CA TRP A 170 15.04 -17.45 6.48
C TRP A 170 14.97 -17.13 7.96
N GLU A 171 13.77 -17.11 8.54
CA GLU A 171 13.54 -16.87 9.96
C GLU A 171 14.11 -15.55 10.51
N LEU A 172 14.39 -14.57 9.64
CA LEU A 172 15.00 -13.30 10.02
C LEU A 172 13.99 -12.34 10.66
N VAL A 173 14.38 -11.75 11.80
CA VAL A 173 13.63 -10.65 12.43
C VAL A 173 14.05 -9.34 11.78
N LEU A 174 13.11 -8.69 11.09
CA LEU A 174 13.38 -7.44 10.37
C LEU A 174 13.46 -6.27 11.35
N GLY A 175 14.67 -5.71 11.50
CA GLY A 175 14.95 -4.56 12.36
C GLY A 175 15.03 -3.21 11.62
N PRO A 176 15.56 -2.15 12.27
CA PRO A 176 15.57 -0.80 11.74
C PRO A 176 16.36 -0.57 10.46
N LYS A 177 17.42 -1.35 10.27
CA LYS A 177 18.24 -1.31 9.05
C LYS A 177 17.40 -1.71 7.82
N PHE A 178 16.57 -2.75 7.96
CA PHE A 178 15.67 -3.17 6.88
C PHE A 178 14.61 -2.10 6.60
N MET A 179 14.04 -1.47 7.62
CA MET A 179 13.05 -0.40 7.44
C MET A 179 13.60 0.77 6.61
N TRP A 180 14.78 1.28 6.94
CA TRP A 180 15.39 2.37 6.17
C TRP A 180 15.81 1.95 4.77
N GLY A 181 16.34 0.73 4.62
CA GLY A 181 16.62 0.16 3.30
C GLY A 181 15.36 0.04 2.44
N ALA A 182 14.24 -0.38 3.03
CA ALA A 182 12.95 -0.46 2.37
C ALA A 182 12.42 0.92 1.96
N PHE A 183 12.58 1.96 2.77
CA PHE A 183 12.22 3.32 2.37
C PHE A 183 13.10 3.85 1.23
N LEU A 184 14.41 3.66 1.33
CA LEU A 184 15.34 4.10 0.30
C LEU A 184 15.06 3.41 -1.03
N ALA A 185 14.87 2.09 -1.04
CA ALA A 185 14.54 1.35 -2.25
C ALA A 185 13.10 1.64 -2.73
N GLY A 186 12.13 1.65 -1.81
CA GLY A 186 10.71 1.76 -2.12
C GLY A 186 10.27 3.14 -2.60
N PHE A 187 11.00 4.20 -2.28
CA PHE A 187 10.77 5.53 -2.85
C PHE A 187 11.86 5.95 -3.85
N GLY A 188 13.12 5.59 -3.58
CA GLY A 188 14.24 5.99 -4.43
C GLY A 188 14.19 5.37 -5.82
N ILE A 189 13.92 4.07 -5.94
CA ILE A 189 13.81 3.41 -7.25
C ILE A 189 12.66 4.00 -8.06
N PRO A 190 11.41 4.11 -7.54
CA PRO A 190 10.33 4.79 -8.24
C PRO A 190 10.63 6.23 -8.65
N ALA A 191 11.31 7.02 -7.79
CA ALA A 191 11.65 8.40 -8.11
C ALA A 191 12.67 8.51 -9.26
N ILE A 192 13.69 7.65 -9.26
CA ILE A 192 14.69 7.59 -10.34
C ILE A 192 14.01 7.11 -11.63
N ALA A 193 13.26 6.01 -11.57
CA ALA A 193 12.54 5.48 -12.72
C ALA A 193 11.58 6.50 -13.32
N MET A 194 10.85 7.23 -12.47
CA MET A 194 9.98 8.35 -12.86
C MET A 194 10.73 9.46 -13.59
N THR A 195 11.87 9.86 -13.06
CA THR A 195 12.71 10.89 -13.68
C THR A 195 13.19 10.45 -15.05
N VAL A 196 13.70 9.22 -15.16
CA VAL A 196 14.18 8.65 -16.43
C VAL A 196 13.05 8.55 -17.45
N MET A 197 11.91 7.98 -17.09
CA MET A 197 10.81 7.77 -18.04
C MET A 197 10.17 9.09 -18.50
N LEU A 198 10.10 10.12 -17.65
CA LEU A 198 9.62 11.42 -18.12
C LEU A 198 10.63 12.14 -19.03
N ILE A 199 11.94 12.01 -18.78
CA ILE A 199 12.94 12.69 -19.60
C ILE A 199 13.12 12.00 -20.96
N LEU A 200 13.17 10.66 -20.97
CA LEU A 200 13.49 9.90 -22.18
C LEU A 200 12.24 9.57 -23.01
N THR A 201 11.16 9.16 -22.36
CA THR A 201 9.95 8.68 -23.04
C THR A 201 8.85 9.73 -23.10
N GLY A 202 8.52 10.27 -21.94
CA GLY A 202 7.39 11.16 -21.72
C GLY A 202 6.01 10.52 -21.77
N VAL A 203 4.99 11.35 -21.58
CA VAL A 203 3.57 10.97 -21.56
C VAL A 203 2.75 11.81 -22.53
N SER A 204 1.73 11.18 -23.12
CA SER A 204 0.78 11.81 -24.04
C SER A 204 -0.61 11.17 -23.95
N PHE A 205 -1.61 11.82 -24.53
CA PHE A 205 -2.95 11.24 -24.64
C PHE A 205 -2.95 10.12 -25.67
N ARG A 206 -3.30 8.92 -25.23
CA ARG A 206 -3.42 7.72 -26.08
C ARG A 206 -4.79 7.06 -25.98
N PHE A 207 -5.36 7.03 -24.79
CA PHE A 207 -6.60 6.31 -24.50
C PHE A 207 -7.54 7.20 -23.68
N GLY A 208 -8.39 7.94 -24.38
CA GLY A 208 -9.32 8.87 -23.76
C GLY A 208 -8.59 10.01 -23.05
N GLN A 209 -9.11 10.39 -21.88
CA GLN A 209 -8.74 11.63 -21.21
C GLN A 209 -7.56 11.48 -20.22
N ILE A 210 -6.89 10.33 -20.16
CA ILE A 210 -5.78 10.09 -19.24
C ILE A 210 -4.48 9.94 -20.05
N CYS A 211 -3.43 10.63 -19.63
CA CYS A 211 -2.13 10.46 -20.24
C CYS A 211 -1.42 9.21 -19.79
N HIS A 212 -0.71 8.59 -20.72
CA HIS A 212 0.03 7.37 -20.51
C HIS A 212 1.42 7.49 -21.15
N ILE A 213 2.33 6.57 -20.82
CA ILE A 213 3.67 6.55 -21.39
C ILE A 213 3.63 6.42 -22.91
N ASN A 214 4.50 7.19 -23.58
CA ASN A 214 4.67 7.17 -25.03
C ASN A 214 5.17 5.80 -25.53
N ILE A 215 4.87 5.47 -26.79
CA ILE A 215 5.23 4.18 -27.40
C ILE A 215 6.74 4.04 -27.51
N LYS A 216 7.39 5.08 -28.02
CA LYS A 216 8.82 5.10 -28.30
C LYS A 216 9.61 5.01 -26.99
N HIS A 217 10.31 3.89 -26.79
CA HIS A 217 11.02 3.54 -25.55
C HIS A 217 10.14 3.22 -24.33
N GLY A 218 8.80 3.29 -24.41
CA GLY A 218 7.92 3.06 -23.25
C GLY A 218 7.91 1.61 -22.76
N ASP A 219 8.12 0.65 -23.64
CA ASP A 219 8.31 -0.75 -23.28
C ASP A 219 9.58 -0.95 -22.45
N GLN A 220 10.68 -0.32 -22.87
CA GLN A 220 12.01 -0.41 -22.26
C GLN A 220 12.12 0.36 -20.94
N ASP A 221 11.56 1.57 -20.89
CA ASP A 221 11.74 2.49 -19.77
C ASP A 221 10.74 2.23 -18.62
N TYR A 222 9.60 1.59 -18.90
CA TYR A 222 8.54 1.36 -17.91
C TYR A 222 8.10 -0.09 -17.80
N TRP A 223 7.63 -0.71 -18.89
CA TRP A 223 6.97 -2.01 -18.80
C TRP A 223 7.93 -3.17 -18.50
N TYR A 224 9.07 -3.29 -19.18
CA TYR A 224 10.05 -4.35 -18.91
C TYR A 224 10.64 -4.27 -17.49
N PRO A 225 11.00 -3.08 -16.96
CA PRO A 225 11.45 -2.97 -15.58
C PRO A 225 10.36 -3.36 -14.57
N ILE A 226 9.12 -2.88 -14.74
CA ILE A 226 8.02 -3.20 -13.83
C ILE A 226 7.68 -4.68 -13.85
N ILE A 227 7.56 -5.30 -15.03
CA ILE A 227 7.25 -6.73 -15.13
C ILE A 227 8.38 -7.59 -14.54
N SER A 228 9.64 -7.16 -14.67
CA SER A 228 10.79 -7.84 -14.07
C SER A 228 10.70 -7.86 -12.55
N VAL A 229 10.39 -6.72 -11.92
CA VAL A 229 10.20 -6.65 -10.46
C VAL A 229 8.97 -7.44 -10.01
N ALA A 230 7.87 -7.37 -10.76
CA ALA A 230 6.66 -8.13 -10.47
C ALA A 230 6.89 -9.65 -10.58
N ALA A 231 7.63 -10.10 -11.59
CA ALA A 231 8.00 -11.51 -11.77
C ALA A 231 8.92 -12.00 -10.64
N ALA A 232 9.92 -11.20 -10.23
CA ALA A 232 10.75 -11.51 -9.09
C ALA A 232 9.93 -11.63 -7.78
N ALA A 233 8.98 -10.73 -7.58
CA ALA A 233 8.03 -10.81 -6.46
C ALA A 233 7.19 -12.09 -6.53
N LEU A 234 6.67 -12.44 -7.71
CA LEU A 234 5.87 -13.67 -7.89
C LEU A 234 6.67 -14.92 -7.55
N VAL A 235 7.92 -15.03 -8.04
CA VAL A 235 8.81 -16.15 -7.75
C VAL A 235 9.07 -16.29 -6.25
N LEU A 236 9.39 -15.19 -5.56
CA LEU A 236 9.58 -15.20 -4.11
C LEU A 236 8.31 -15.64 -3.37
N GLN A 237 7.14 -15.16 -3.80
CA GLN A 237 5.85 -15.48 -3.20
C GLN A 237 5.49 -16.96 -3.38
N LEU A 238 5.73 -17.52 -4.57
CA LEU A 238 5.52 -18.94 -4.86
C LEU A 238 6.49 -19.82 -4.07
N ALA A 239 7.77 -19.43 -3.99
CA ALA A 239 8.76 -20.14 -3.17
C ALA A 239 8.38 -20.15 -1.69
N THR A 240 7.91 -19.02 -1.14
CA THR A 240 7.44 -18.97 0.25
C THR A 240 6.19 -19.81 0.46
N LEU A 241 5.25 -19.80 -0.49
CA LEU A 241 4.05 -20.63 -0.42
C LEU A 241 4.42 -22.13 -0.44
N ALA A 242 5.30 -22.55 -1.35
CA ALA A 242 5.78 -23.92 -1.43
C ALA A 242 6.45 -24.36 -0.12
N TYR A 243 7.27 -23.50 0.49
CA TYR A 243 7.87 -23.77 1.79
C TYR A 243 6.81 -23.90 2.91
N CYS A 244 5.81 -23.02 2.94
CA CYS A 244 4.72 -23.10 3.91
C CYS A 244 3.94 -24.43 3.78
N ILE A 245 3.67 -24.85 2.55
CA ILE A 245 3.01 -26.14 2.25
C ILE A 245 3.89 -27.30 2.71
N HIS A 246 5.18 -27.30 2.39
CA HIS A 246 6.11 -28.35 2.80
C HIS A 246 6.18 -28.50 4.34
N VAL A 247 6.32 -27.39 5.06
CA VAL A 247 6.32 -27.38 6.54
C VAL A 247 4.98 -27.87 7.09
N TYR A 248 3.87 -27.48 6.49
CA TYR A 248 2.55 -27.94 6.88
C TYR A 248 2.39 -29.46 6.70
N LEU A 249 2.72 -30.00 5.53
CA LEU A 249 2.66 -31.44 5.25
C LEU A 249 3.54 -32.22 6.24
N ARG A 250 4.78 -31.77 6.46
CA ARG A 250 5.68 -32.40 7.44
C ARG A 250 5.12 -32.38 8.86
N SER A 251 4.45 -31.29 9.25
CA SER A 251 3.80 -31.21 10.56
C SER A 251 2.62 -32.16 10.73
N LEU A 252 1.94 -32.55 9.63
CA LEU A 252 0.87 -33.55 9.64
C LEU A 252 1.43 -34.97 9.78
N PHE A 253 2.51 -35.29 9.06
CA PHE A 253 3.15 -36.60 9.16
C PHE A 253 3.79 -36.87 10.53
N ASP A 254 4.33 -35.83 11.18
CA ASP A 254 4.78 -35.92 12.57
C ASP A 254 3.61 -36.22 13.54
N ASN A 255 2.35 -35.87 13.22
CA ASN A 255 1.19 -36.21 14.07
C ASN A 255 0.81 -37.69 13.95
N SER A 256 0.85 -38.25 12.74
CA SER A 256 0.62 -39.68 12.51
C SER A 256 1.69 -40.57 13.14
N ALA A 257 2.97 -40.15 13.14
CA ALA A 257 4.04 -40.92 13.76
C ALA A 257 3.93 -40.95 15.31
N SER A 258 3.49 -39.83 15.92
CA SER A 258 3.38 -39.74 17.39
C SER A 258 2.14 -40.42 18.00
N THR A 259 1.20 -40.87 17.17
CA THR A 259 0.05 -41.65 17.64
C THR A 259 0.29 -43.16 17.59
N THR A 260 1.47 -43.60 17.12
CA THR A 260 1.86 -45.02 17.00
C THR A 260 2.99 -45.46 17.93
N GLU A 261 3.61 -44.58 18.72
CA GLU A 261 4.60 -44.99 19.73
C GLU A 261 3.94 -45.18 21.11
N ASN A 262 3.19 -46.29 21.23
CA ASN A 262 3.07 -46.99 22.50
C ASN A 262 4.42 -47.63 22.83
N SER A 263 5.34 -46.89 23.44
CA SER A 263 6.43 -47.52 24.19
C SER A 263 6.96 -46.61 25.30
N SER A 264 6.77 -47.10 26.51
CA SER A 264 7.26 -46.65 27.81
C SER A 264 8.79 -46.58 27.90
N GLY A 265 9.41 -45.58 27.25
CA GLY A 265 10.83 -45.25 27.42
C GLY A 265 10.99 -43.86 28.02
N LEU A 266 11.67 -43.76 29.18
CA LEU A 266 12.03 -42.46 29.76
C LEU A 266 12.80 -41.61 28.74
N PRO A 267 12.58 -40.29 28.70
CA PRO A 267 13.29 -39.41 27.77
C PRO A 267 14.77 -39.35 28.17
N SER A 268 15.62 -40.02 27.39
CA SER A 268 17.07 -39.88 27.51
C SER A 268 17.48 -38.49 27.03
N TYR A 269 17.98 -37.69 27.97
CA TYR A 269 18.42 -36.32 27.75
C TYR A 269 19.77 -36.34 27.01
N THR A 270 19.75 -36.53 25.69
CA THR A 270 20.92 -36.37 24.84
C THR A 270 21.02 -34.93 24.36
N SER A 271 22.09 -34.25 24.78
CA SER A 271 22.49 -32.94 24.27
C SER A 271 22.93 -33.06 22.82
N SER A 272 22.00 -32.87 21.89
CA SER A 272 22.32 -32.70 20.47
C SER A 272 21.46 -31.59 19.89
N VAL A 273 22.05 -30.87 18.94
CA VAL A 273 21.53 -29.75 18.16
C VAL A 273 20.00 -29.78 18.12
N ARG A 274 19.36 -28.78 18.73
CA ARG A 274 17.89 -28.66 18.80
C ARG A 274 17.34 -28.58 17.37
N THR A 275 17.04 -29.72 16.76
CA THR A 275 16.25 -29.77 15.54
C THR A 275 14.87 -29.27 15.94
N VAL A 276 14.53 -28.05 15.52
CA VAL A 276 13.23 -27.46 15.78
C VAL A 276 12.19 -28.45 15.22
N THR A 277 11.41 -29.07 16.11
CA THR A 277 10.36 -30.03 15.70
C THR A 277 9.45 -29.35 14.66
N ALA A 278 9.04 -30.07 13.61
CA ALA A 278 8.27 -29.48 12.51
C ALA A 278 6.97 -28.79 13.00
N ARG A 279 6.48 -29.22 14.16
CA ARG A 279 5.37 -28.60 14.91
C ARG A 279 5.66 -27.19 15.40
N GLN A 280 6.84 -26.94 15.97
CA GLN A 280 7.24 -25.60 16.42
C GLN A 280 7.39 -24.65 15.23
N ALA A 281 7.99 -25.13 14.14
CA ALA A 281 8.07 -24.40 12.87
C ALA A 281 6.66 -24.08 12.32
N TYR A 282 5.76 -25.06 12.25
CA TYR A 282 4.38 -24.84 11.77
C TYR A 282 3.60 -23.84 12.62
N ARG A 283 3.66 -23.91 13.96
CA ARG A 283 2.97 -22.94 14.85
C ARG A 283 3.46 -21.51 14.60
N ARG A 284 4.77 -21.33 14.38
CA ARG A 284 5.37 -20.04 14.02
C ARG A 284 4.88 -19.56 12.66
N VAL A 285 4.98 -20.39 11.62
CA VAL A 285 4.53 -20.07 10.26
C VAL A 285 3.06 -19.69 10.25
N ARG A 286 2.19 -20.46 10.93
CA ARG A 286 0.76 -20.17 11.07
C ARG A 286 0.51 -18.79 11.68
N ARG A 287 1.25 -18.40 12.73
CA ARG A 287 1.13 -17.09 13.36
C ARG A 287 1.54 -15.96 12.41
N VAL A 288 2.65 -16.12 11.69
CA VAL A 288 3.13 -15.12 10.73
C VAL A 288 2.14 -14.97 9.57
N LEU A 289 1.64 -16.08 9.04
CA LEU A 289 0.65 -16.09 7.96
C LEU A 289 -0.66 -15.43 8.40
N GLN A 290 -1.17 -15.73 9.59
CA GLN A 290 -2.36 -15.07 10.14
C GLN A 290 -2.21 -13.55 10.30
N LEU A 291 -1.00 -13.06 10.55
CA LEU A 291 -0.73 -11.63 10.66
C LEU A 291 -0.59 -10.94 9.29
N GLN A 292 -0.03 -11.65 8.30
CA GLN A 292 0.35 -11.07 7.00
C GLN A 292 -0.56 -11.45 5.82
N TRP A 293 -1.51 -12.38 5.96
CA TRP A 293 -2.29 -12.91 4.83
C TRP A 293 -3.00 -11.83 4.01
N ARG A 294 -3.51 -10.77 4.66
CA ARG A 294 -4.15 -9.63 3.99
C ARG A 294 -3.18 -8.89 3.08
N GLY A 295 -1.96 -8.69 3.57
CA GLY A 295 -0.88 -8.07 2.80
C GLY A 295 -0.41 -8.94 1.65
N VAL A 296 -0.32 -10.25 1.87
CA VAL A 296 0.06 -11.23 0.84
C VAL A 296 -1.02 -11.31 -0.25
N ALA A 297 -2.29 -11.38 0.14
CA ALA A 297 -3.41 -11.41 -0.80
C ALA A 297 -3.43 -10.15 -1.68
N LEU A 298 -3.25 -8.97 -1.08
CA LEU A 298 -3.19 -7.72 -1.84
C LEU A 298 -1.99 -7.69 -2.79
N ALA A 299 -0.81 -8.10 -2.33
CA ALA A 299 0.39 -8.16 -3.18
C ALA A 299 0.18 -9.10 -4.38
N LEU A 300 -0.45 -10.26 -4.19
CA LEU A 300 -0.75 -11.20 -5.28
C LEU A 300 -1.74 -10.64 -6.30
N ILE A 301 -2.82 -9.99 -5.84
CA ILE A 301 -3.79 -9.32 -6.74
C ILE A 301 -3.08 -8.29 -7.60
N ILE A 302 -2.20 -7.50 -7.00
CA ILE A 302 -1.49 -6.40 -7.65
C ILE A 302 -0.46 -6.92 -8.64
N ILE A 303 0.34 -7.91 -8.26
CA ILE A 303 1.30 -8.55 -9.16
C ILE A 303 0.57 -9.17 -10.36
N GLY A 304 -0.55 -9.85 -10.13
CA GLY A 304 -1.38 -10.40 -11.20
C GLY A 304 -1.90 -9.32 -12.16
N ASN A 305 -2.45 -8.23 -11.62
CA ASN A 305 -2.91 -7.09 -12.40
C ASN A 305 -1.77 -6.46 -13.21
N VAL A 306 -0.60 -6.23 -12.61
CA VAL A 306 0.56 -5.62 -13.27
C VAL A 306 1.05 -6.49 -14.43
N ILE A 307 1.15 -7.80 -14.24
CA ILE A 307 1.53 -8.73 -15.32
C ILE A 307 0.51 -8.69 -16.44
N PHE A 308 -0.79 -8.73 -16.11
CA PHE A 308 -1.86 -8.63 -17.10
C PHE A 308 -1.79 -7.32 -17.90
N PHE A 309 -1.64 -6.17 -17.21
CA PHE A 309 -1.52 -4.87 -17.86
C PHE A 309 -0.29 -4.78 -18.75
N ALA A 310 0.87 -5.22 -18.26
CA ALA A 310 2.11 -5.22 -19.03
C ALA A 310 1.97 -6.02 -20.32
N VAL A 311 1.40 -7.23 -20.25
CA VAL A 311 1.17 -8.06 -21.44
C VAL A 311 0.23 -7.36 -22.43
N VAL A 312 -0.89 -6.79 -21.96
CA VAL A 312 -1.85 -6.10 -22.83
C VAL A 312 -1.20 -4.89 -23.51
N PHE A 313 -0.49 -4.04 -22.78
CA PHE A 313 0.10 -2.83 -23.33
C PHE A 313 1.31 -3.12 -24.23
N ILE A 314 2.17 -4.08 -23.89
CA ILE A 314 3.28 -4.51 -24.76
C ILE A 314 2.73 -5.07 -26.09
N ASN A 315 1.67 -5.88 -26.02
CA ASN A 315 1.03 -6.41 -27.24
C ASN A 315 0.38 -5.29 -28.06
N LEU A 316 -0.29 -4.35 -27.40
CA LEU A 316 -0.88 -3.17 -28.05
C LEU A 316 0.18 -2.35 -28.77
N ASP A 317 1.29 -2.03 -28.11
CA ASP A 317 2.37 -1.25 -28.70
C ASP A 317 3.00 -2.01 -29.89
N LYS A 318 3.23 -3.32 -29.75
CA LYS A 318 3.75 -4.17 -30.85
C LYS A 318 2.79 -4.28 -32.04
N GLU A 319 1.49 -4.31 -31.82
CA GLU A 319 0.49 -4.42 -32.89
C GLU A 319 0.14 -3.09 -33.53
N THR A 320 0.44 -1.97 -32.87
CA THR A 320 0.22 -0.61 -33.38
C THR A 320 1.47 0.04 -33.96
N ASP A 321 2.64 -0.58 -33.79
CA ASP A 321 3.90 -0.18 -34.40
C ASP A 321 3.77 -0.15 -35.95
N PRO A 322 4.11 0.97 -36.62
CA PRO A 322 3.98 1.14 -38.06
C PRO A 322 5.10 0.38 -38.79
N ASN A 323 4.93 -0.94 -38.89
CA ASN A 323 5.76 -1.84 -39.67
C ASN A 323 4.94 -2.48 -40.80
N ALA A 324 5.63 -2.95 -41.85
CA ALA A 324 4.97 -3.50 -43.04
C ALA A 324 3.95 -4.62 -42.73
N ALA A 325 4.19 -5.43 -41.70
CA ALA A 325 3.29 -6.52 -41.30
C ALA A 325 2.01 -6.01 -40.62
N ASN A 326 2.12 -5.02 -39.73
CA ASN A 326 0.97 -4.41 -39.08
C ASN A 326 0.17 -3.54 -40.07
N MET A 327 0.86 -2.86 -40.98
CA MET A 327 0.22 -2.11 -42.06
C MET A 327 -0.58 -3.03 -42.98
N ALA A 328 -0.07 -4.23 -43.29
CA ALA A 328 -0.84 -5.21 -44.05
C ALA A 328 -2.16 -5.58 -43.35
N LYS A 329 -2.18 -5.72 -42.01
CA LYS A 329 -3.39 -5.97 -41.22
C LYS A 329 -4.34 -4.76 -41.18
N ALA A 330 -3.79 -3.55 -41.23
CA ALA A 330 -4.54 -2.31 -41.23
C ALA A 330 -5.18 -1.98 -42.58
N THR A 331 -4.67 -2.58 -43.68
CA THR A 331 -5.05 -2.23 -45.06
C THR A 331 -6.55 -2.22 -45.28
N ASP A 332 -7.28 -3.26 -44.89
CA ASP A 332 -8.72 -3.36 -45.14
C ASP A 332 -9.51 -2.30 -44.38
N TRP A 333 -9.08 -1.99 -43.14
CA TRP A 333 -9.68 -0.93 -42.33
C TRP A 333 -9.40 0.45 -42.92
N LEU A 334 -8.15 0.74 -43.29
CA LEU A 334 -7.74 2.01 -43.90
C LEU A 334 -8.41 2.21 -45.26
N ALA A 335 -8.52 1.15 -46.08
CA ALA A 335 -9.20 1.19 -47.36
C ALA A 335 -10.70 1.48 -47.19
N CYS A 336 -11.37 0.82 -46.24
CA CYS A 336 -12.76 1.11 -45.91
C CYS A 336 -12.98 2.60 -45.58
N LEU A 337 -12.10 3.19 -44.77
CA LEU A 337 -12.14 4.61 -44.43
C LEU A 337 -11.88 5.51 -45.65
N ALA A 338 -10.89 5.17 -46.49
CA ALA A 338 -10.52 5.94 -47.68
C ALA A 338 -11.64 5.99 -48.74
N PHE A 339 -12.42 4.91 -48.88
CA PHE A 339 -13.55 4.84 -49.81
C PHE A 339 -14.85 5.45 -49.27
N GLY A 340 -14.79 6.19 -48.16
CA GLY A 340 -15.92 6.91 -47.59
C GLY A 340 -16.84 6.07 -46.70
N GLY A 341 -16.38 4.90 -46.24
CA GLY A 341 -17.07 4.15 -45.20
C GLY A 341 -17.17 4.93 -43.89
N SER A 342 -18.32 4.82 -43.22
CA SER A 342 -18.45 5.36 -41.85
C SER A 342 -17.56 4.58 -40.87
N LYS A 343 -17.18 5.23 -39.78
CA LYS A 343 -16.38 4.62 -38.70
C LYS A 343 -16.99 3.29 -38.24
N GLU A 344 -18.31 3.24 -38.10
CA GLU A 344 -19.07 2.09 -37.60
C GLU A 344 -18.99 0.91 -38.56
N GLN A 345 -19.06 1.18 -39.87
CA GLN A 345 -18.94 0.15 -40.92
C GLN A 345 -17.51 -0.40 -40.99
N CYS A 346 -16.51 0.45 -40.81
CA CYS A 346 -15.11 0.04 -40.89
C CYS A 346 -14.61 -0.64 -39.61
N LYS A 347 -15.31 -0.50 -38.47
CA LYS A 347 -14.92 -1.07 -37.17
C LYS A 347 -14.69 -2.59 -37.22
N GLN A 348 -15.45 -3.34 -38.01
CA GLN A 348 -15.28 -4.79 -38.13
C GLN A 348 -13.90 -5.19 -38.67
N TYR A 349 -13.29 -4.36 -39.51
CA TYR A 349 -11.94 -4.59 -40.04
C TYR A 349 -10.87 -4.17 -39.03
N ALA A 350 -11.20 -3.28 -38.09
CA ALA A 350 -10.28 -2.82 -37.07
C ALA A 350 -9.94 -3.90 -36.02
N SER A 351 -10.76 -4.95 -35.89
CA SER A 351 -10.53 -6.03 -34.91
C SER A 351 -9.30 -6.89 -35.19
N ALA A 352 -8.76 -6.84 -36.41
CA ALA A 352 -7.54 -7.55 -36.80
C ALA A 352 -6.25 -6.87 -36.30
N MET A 353 -6.34 -5.61 -35.88
CA MET A 353 -5.25 -4.88 -35.24
C MET A 353 -5.57 -4.77 -33.76
N GLY A 354 -4.57 -4.77 -32.87
CA GLY A 354 -4.67 -4.36 -31.47
C GLY A 354 -5.62 -5.17 -30.55
N PRO A 355 -5.59 -4.91 -29.24
CA PRO A 355 -6.58 -5.42 -28.31
C PRO A 355 -7.98 -4.91 -28.62
N ASN A 356 -8.97 -5.79 -28.39
CA ASN A 356 -10.38 -5.42 -28.53
C ASN A 356 -10.82 -4.43 -27.45
N GLU A 357 -11.97 -3.78 -27.68
CA GLU A 357 -12.55 -2.81 -26.77
C GLU A 357 -12.78 -3.37 -25.36
N ALA A 358 -13.18 -4.63 -25.24
CA ALA A 358 -13.41 -5.29 -23.97
C ALA A 358 -12.13 -5.40 -23.12
N THR A 359 -10.99 -5.69 -23.76
CA THR A 359 -9.69 -5.76 -23.08
C THR A 359 -9.27 -4.38 -22.58
N LEU A 360 -9.46 -3.33 -23.40
CA LEU A 360 -9.18 -1.96 -23.00
C LEU A 360 -10.02 -1.57 -21.76
N LEU A 361 -11.33 -1.80 -21.82
CA LEU A 361 -12.23 -1.50 -20.69
C LEU A 361 -11.88 -2.31 -19.44
N ALA A 362 -11.52 -3.59 -19.60
CA ALA A 362 -11.10 -4.44 -18.49
C ALA A 362 -9.85 -3.87 -17.80
N VAL A 363 -8.85 -3.41 -18.55
CA VAL A 363 -7.64 -2.79 -18.00
C VAL A 363 -7.99 -1.53 -17.22
N VAL A 364 -8.77 -0.61 -17.80
CA VAL A 364 -9.13 0.66 -17.16
C VAL A 364 -9.95 0.41 -15.88
N TYR A 365 -10.93 -0.50 -15.92
CA TYR A 365 -11.72 -0.83 -14.73
C TYR A 365 -10.89 -1.52 -13.65
N LEU A 366 -10.06 -2.52 -14.00
CA LEU A 366 -9.19 -3.18 -13.02
C LEU A 366 -8.24 -2.18 -12.36
N LEU A 367 -7.71 -1.21 -13.11
CA LEU A 367 -6.84 -0.16 -12.59
C LEU A 367 -7.58 0.74 -11.61
N SER A 368 -8.81 1.16 -11.93
CA SER A 368 -9.65 1.96 -11.03
C SER A 368 -10.11 1.19 -9.78
N LEU A 369 -10.25 -0.13 -9.85
CA LEU A 369 -10.73 -0.96 -8.73
C LEU A 369 -9.61 -1.36 -7.75
N VAL A 370 -8.35 -1.04 -8.05
CA VAL A 370 -7.20 -1.38 -7.18
C VAL A 370 -7.38 -0.84 -5.76
N GLY A 371 -7.88 0.39 -5.60
CA GLY A 371 -8.09 0.95 -4.26
C GLY A 371 -9.21 0.28 -3.46
N ILE A 372 -10.19 -0.38 -4.10
CA ILE A 372 -11.20 -1.18 -3.39
C ILE A 372 -10.53 -2.34 -2.67
N TRP A 373 -9.67 -3.09 -3.37
CA TRP A 373 -8.96 -4.23 -2.78
C TRP A 373 -8.08 -3.79 -1.61
N ASN A 374 -7.43 -2.63 -1.74
CA ASN A 374 -6.68 -2.03 -0.65
C ASN A 374 -7.56 -1.73 0.57
N PHE A 375 -8.71 -1.09 0.36
CA PHE A 375 -9.64 -0.82 1.45
C PHE A 375 -10.13 -2.12 2.11
N VAL A 376 -10.67 -3.06 1.34
CA VAL A 376 -11.25 -4.31 1.84
C VAL A 376 -10.22 -5.13 2.63
N LEU A 377 -8.98 -5.23 2.14
CA LEU A 377 -7.96 -6.06 2.78
C LEU A 377 -7.31 -5.37 3.98
N TYR A 378 -7.18 -4.04 4.00
CA TYR A 378 -6.50 -3.34 5.10
C TYR A 378 -7.42 -2.75 6.15
N VAL A 379 -8.69 -2.48 5.83
CA VAL A 379 -9.64 -2.03 6.83
C VAL A 379 -9.79 -3.10 7.92
N ARG A 380 -9.82 -2.65 9.17
CA ARG A 380 -10.07 -3.53 10.33
C ARG A 380 -11.31 -3.03 11.05
N PRO A 381 -12.22 -3.92 11.48
CA PRO A 381 -13.38 -3.54 12.30
C PRO A 381 -12.99 -2.73 13.55
N SER A 382 -11.82 -3.02 14.12
CA SER A 382 -11.20 -2.29 15.24
C SER A 382 -10.97 -0.80 14.96
N MET A 383 -10.75 -0.39 13.70
CA MET A 383 -10.60 1.02 13.33
C MET A 383 -11.90 1.80 13.53
N PHE A 384 -13.05 1.22 13.18
CA PHE A 384 -14.36 1.87 13.36
C PHE A 384 -14.69 2.05 14.85
N VAL A 385 -14.35 1.07 15.69
CA VAL A 385 -14.48 1.18 17.15
C VAL A 385 -13.62 2.32 17.69
N GLY A 386 -12.37 2.43 17.21
CA GLY A 386 -11.47 3.52 17.60
C GLY A 386 -11.98 4.91 17.20
N TRP A 387 -12.55 5.04 15.99
CA TRP A 387 -13.19 6.29 15.57
C TRP A 387 -14.41 6.63 16.43
N LEU A 388 -15.24 5.65 16.75
CA LEU A 388 -16.42 5.82 17.59
C LEU A 388 -16.06 6.20 19.04
N GLU A 389 -14.97 5.65 19.60
CA GLU A 389 -14.43 6.05 20.91
C GLU A 389 -13.99 7.52 20.91
N ILE A 390 -13.26 7.95 19.87
CA ILE A 390 -12.82 9.34 19.71
C ILE A 390 -14.02 10.28 19.54
N CYS A 391 -14.97 9.94 18.66
CA CYS A 391 -16.18 10.75 18.44
C CYS A 391 -17.01 10.89 19.72
N ARG A 392 -17.14 9.83 20.53
CA ARG A 392 -17.82 9.89 21.83
C ARG A 392 -17.05 10.74 22.86
N GLY A 393 -15.73 10.68 22.86
CA GLY A 393 -14.88 11.53 23.71
C GLY A 393 -14.97 13.02 23.38
N PHE A 394 -15.36 13.39 22.15
CA PHE A 394 -15.67 14.78 21.79
C PHE A 394 -17.04 15.24 22.30
N SER A 395 -17.98 14.32 22.54
CA SER A 395 -19.33 14.63 23.04
C SER A 395 -19.48 14.52 24.55
N ALA A 396 -18.52 13.90 25.26
CA ALA A 396 -18.54 13.81 26.71
C ALA A 396 -17.89 15.04 27.36
N PRO A 397 -18.50 15.67 28.39
CA PRO A 397 -17.87 16.74 29.14
C PRO A 397 -16.56 16.22 29.77
N ARG A 398 -15.47 16.96 29.56
CA ARG A 398 -14.14 16.61 30.04
C ARG A 398 -14.08 16.70 31.57
N GLU A 399 -14.37 15.60 32.24
CA GLU A 399 -14.03 15.45 33.65
C GLU A 399 -12.49 15.35 33.75
N PHE A 400 -11.88 16.23 34.54
CA PHE A 400 -10.42 16.31 34.70
C PHE A 400 -9.89 15.07 35.44
N VAL A 401 -9.73 13.97 34.73
CA VAL A 401 -9.00 12.81 35.22
C VAL A 401 -7.51 13.13 35.12
N SER A 402 -6.83 13.18 36.27
CA SER A 402 -5.39 13.41 36.35
C SER A 402 -4.63 12.43 35.44
N ALA A 403 -3.74 12.97 34.60
CA ALA A 403 -2.97 12.24 33.57
C ALA A 403 -2.21 11.00 34.08
N ASP A 404 -2.01 10.87 35.40
CA ASP A 404 -1.37 9.73 36.05
C ASP A 404 -2.20 8.44 36.03
N ALA A 405 -3.53 8.52 35.90
CA ALA A 405 -4.40 7.35 35.92
C ALA A 405 -4.28 6.51 34.62
N HIS A 406 -4.09 7.15 33.46
CA HIS A 406 -3.97 6.45 32.18
C HIS A 406 -2.62 5.74 32.00
N ARG A 407 -1.55 6.28 32.60
CA ARG A 407 -0.20 5.72 32.46
C ARG A 407 -0.04 4.36 33.16
N ASN A 408 -0.84 4.08 34.19
CA ASN A 408 -0.80 2.82 34.93
C ASN A 408 -1.71 1.71 34.38
N LEU A 409 -2.64 2.02 33.47
CA LEU A 409 -3.55 1.04 32.87
C LEU A 409 -2.98 0.42 31.59
N ASP A 410 -2.25 1.18 30.78
CA ASP A 410 -1.71 0.72 29.50
C ASP A 410 -0.57 -0.33 29.62
N ASN A 411 0.05 -0.48 30.79
CA ASN A 411 1.13 -1.45 31.02
C ASN A 411 0.68 -2.85 31.48
N LYS A 412 -0.56 -3.02 31.97
CA LYS A 412 -0.99 -4.31 32.57
C LYS A 412 -1.25 -5.43 31.55
N GLY A 413 -1.39 -5.12 30.26
CA GLY A 413 -1.66 -6.11 29.21
C GLY A 413 -0.42 -6.85 28.68
N PHE A 414 0.79 -6.35 28.95
CA PHE A 414 2.03 -6.89 28.37
C PHE A 414 3.04 -7.44 29.38
N GLU A 415 2.86 -7.22 30.69
CA GLU A 415 3.78 -7.73 31.74
C GLU A 415 3.56 -9.22 32.11
N MET A 416 2.44 -9.85 31.74
CA MET A 416 2.17 -11.27 32.08
C MET A 416 2.87 -12.30 31.18
N LEU A 417 3.83 -11.90 30.34
CA LEU A 417 4.68 -12.83 29.58
C LEU A 417 6.11 -12.93 30.12
N THR A 418 6.41 -12.31 31.27
CA THR A 418 7.74 -12.35 31.89
C THR A 418 7.66 -12.60 33.39
N THR A 419 7.17 -13.77 33.76
CA THR A 419 7.50 -14.39 35.06
C THR A 419 7.87 -15.85 34.83
N GLY A 420 9.14 -16.05 34.47
CA GLY A 420 9.83 -17.34 34.48
C GLY A 420 11.23 -17.11 34.99
N THR A 421 11.47 -17.48 36.24
CA THR A 421 12.73 -17.39 36.98
C THR A 421 13.93 -18.02 36.25
N GLY A 422 15.05 -17.30 36.17
CA GLY A 422 16.38 -17.87 35.93
C GLY A 422 17.29 -17.05 35.00
N LYS A 423 18.18 -16.23 35.60
CA LYS A 423 19.48 -15.68 35.11
C LYS A 423 19.59 -15.28 33.61
N THR A 424 19.66 -13.96 33.37
CA THR A 424 20.24 -13.16 32.24
C THR A 424 20.76 -13.88 30.98
N PRO A 425 20.53 -13.36 29.75
CA PRO A 425 20.89 -11.99 29.37
C PRO A 425 19.78 -11.19 28.65
N GLU A 426 19.96 -9.87 28.56
CA GLU A 426 19.08 -8.91 27.91
C GLU A 426 18.54 -9.36 26.54
N PRO A 427 17.25 -9.10 26.25
CA PRO A 427 16.81 -8.82 24.90
C PRO A 427 16.28 -7.38 24.82
N TYR A 428 17.06 -6.54 24.15
CA TYR A 428 16.64 -5.25 23.59
C TYR A 428 15.37 -5.44 22.74
N ASN A 429 14.23 -5.02 23.27
CA ASN A 429 12.93 -5.17 22.63
C ASN A 429 12.68 -4.00 21.64
N TYR A 430 13.33 -4.04 20.47
CA TYR A 430 13.05 -3.12 19.35
C TYR A 430 11.87 -3.62 18.51
N ASN A 431 10.65 -3.52 19.05
CA ASN A 431 9.44 -3.55 18.22
C ASN A 431 9.26 -2.16 17.58
N MET A 432 9.53 -2.08 16.27
CA MET A 432 9.51 -0.84 15.50
C MET A 432 8.11 -0.22 15.41
N ARG A 433 7.85 0.80 16.23
CA ARG A 433 6.75 1.75 16.09
C ARG A 433 7.17 2.89 15.16
N SER A 434 6.31 3.27 14.21
CA SER A 434 6.40 4.57 13.55
C SER A 434 6.31 5.71 14.58
N PRO A 435 7.06 6.82 14.41
CA PRO A 435 7.02 7.94 15.35
C PRO A 435 5.57 8.44 15.52
N SER A 436 5.11 8.53 16.75
CA SER A 436 3.88 9.24 17.09
C SER A 436 4.09 10.75 16.91
N PRO A 437 3.09 11.54 16.46
CA PRO A 437 3.26 12.97 16.18
C PRO A 437 3.52 13.85 17.41
N SER A 438 3.50 13.31 18.61
CA SER A 438 3.51 14.07 19.87
C SER A 438 4.89 14.53 20.35
N ARG A 439 5.97 14.35 19.58
CA ARG A 439 7.34 14.72 20.01
C ARG A 439 8.06 15.67 19.06
N MET A 440 7.33 16.67 18.53
CA MET A 440 7.93 17.73 17.74
C MET A 440 7.32 19.09 18.10
N MET A 441 7.46 19.52 19.35
CA MET A 441 7.42 20.93 19.70
C MET A 441 8.28 21.19 20.94
N ARG A 442 9.11 22.23 20.84
CA ARG A 442 10.06 22.80 21.82
C ARG A 442 11.47 22.20 21.85
N SER A 443 12.32 22.72 20.96
CA SER A 443 13.70 23.04 21.32
C SER A 443 13.97 24.51 21.00
N ALA A 444 13.92 25.36 22.03
CA ALA A 444 14.65 26.62 22.09
C ALA A 444 15.25 26.69 23.50
N SER A 445 16.49 27.19 23.57
CA SER A 445 17.54 26.87 24.55
C SER A 445 17.49 27.74 25.84
N PRO A 446 18.53 27.84 26.70
CA PRO A 446 18.50 27.29 28.07
C PRO A 446 18.75 28.34 29.18
N ARG A 447 18.60 27.89 30.45
CA ARG A 447 19.11 28.42 31.74
C ARG A 447 17.97 28.73 32.73
N GLN A 448 17.89 27.98 33.83
CA GLN A 448 18.51 28.33 35.12
C GLN A 448 18.12 27.28 36.18
N MET A 449 19.13 26.83 36.91
CA MET A 449 19.00 26.02 38.12
C MET A 449 18.21 26.79 39.19
N MET A 450 17.25 26.15 39.87
CA MET A 450 17.17 26.29 41.32
C MET A 450 16.40 25.16 42.01
N ARG A 451 16.93 24.84 43.20
CA ARG A 451 16.63 23.80 44.18
C ARG A 451 15.17 23.77 44.67
N SER A 452 14.73 22.55 45.02
CA SER A 452 13.67 22.28 46.00
C SER A 452 13.90 22.98 47.33
N PRO A 453 12.83 23.20 48.11
CA PRO A 453 12.81 22.51 49.40
C PRO A 453 11.45 21.90 49.78
N SER A 454 11.55 20.81 50.55
CA SER A 454 10.48 20.15 51.29
C SER A 454 9.99 21.00 52.48
N PRO A 455 8.83 20.67 53.10
CA PRO A 455 8.02 21.58 53.89
C PRO A 455 8.19 21.43 55.40
N THR A 456 7.96 22.52 56.16
CA THR A 456 7.72 22.47 57.61
C THR A 456 6.82 23.63 58.09
N ASN A 457 5.69 23.22 58.69
CA ASN A 457 4.99 23.75 59.88
C ASN A 457 4.54 25.22 59.99
N THR A 458 3.21 25.37 59.89
CA THR A 458 2.26 26.03 60.83
C THR A 458 2.80 26.90 61.97
N PHE A 459 2.24 28.12 62.18
CA PHE A 459 1.19 28.45 63.19
C PHE A 459 1.01 29.99 63.38
N ASN A 460 -0.24 30.43 63.65
CA ASN A 460 -0.71 31.76 64.15
C ASN A 460 -0.55 33.01 63.26
N GLY A 461 -1.49 33.97 63.16
CA GLY A 461 -2.76 34.24 63.81
C GLY A 461 -3.06 35.76 63.80
N ARG A 462 -4.36 36.13 63.76
CA ARG A 462 -5.03 37.43 64.08
C ARG A 462 -5.29 38.53 63.01
N ARG A 463 -6.61 38.78 62.88
CA ARG A 463 -7.41 40.04 62.93
C ARG A 463 -7.73 40.84 61.64
N SER A 464 -9.04 40.93 61.40
CA SER A 464 -9.92 41.71 60.48
C SER A 464 -9.84 43.25 60.66
N PRO A 465 -10.73 44.12 60.08
CA PRO A 465 -11.88 43.92 59.16
C PRO A 465 -12.13 45.02 58.05
N MET A 466 -13.21 44.80 57.27
CA MET A 466 -14.09 45.75 56.53
C MET A 466 -13.73 46.24 55.12
N ALA A 467 -14.59 45.90 54.14
CA ALA A 467 -15.33 46.84 53.28
C ALA A 467 -16.44 46.09 52.51
N ALA A 468 -17.49 46.82 52.13
CA ALA A 468 -18.88 46.39 52.01
C ALA A 468 -19.39 46.05 50.58
N SER A 469 -20.44 45.20 50.53
CA SER A 469 -21.68 45.35 49.72
C SER A 469 -21.57 45.09 48.19
N MET A 470 -22.50 44.46 47.46
CA MET A 470 -23.94 44.25 47.63
C MET A 470 -24.42 42.99 46.87
N THR A 471 -25.60 42.53 47.29
CA THR A 471 -26.37 41.31 46.99
C THR A 471 -27.04 41.22 45.61
N SER A 472 -27.13 40.01 45.05
CA SER A 472 -28.35 39.49 44.39
C SER A 472 -28.32 37.96 44.35
N GLU A 473 -29.25 37.34 45.08
CA GLU A 473 -29.41 35.89 45.26
C GLU A 473 -30.26 35.25 44.14
N ARG A 474 -29.89 34.03 43.69
CA ARG A 474 -30.81 32.86 43.69
C ARG A 474 -30.07 31.51 43.52
N ASN A 475 -29.78 30.88 44.66
CA ASN A 475 -29.79 29.45 45.01
C ASN A 475 -29.28 28.39 44.01
N VAL A 476 -28.07 27.88 44.31
CA VAL A 476 -27.60 26.52 44.01
C VAL A 476 -27.23 25.86 45.33
N GLN A 477 -27.89 24.75 45.68
CA GLN A 477 -27.60 23.97 46.88
C GLN A 477 -26.85 22.69 46.48
N PHE A 478 -25.52 22.73 46.49
CA PHE A 478 -24.67 21.54 46.42
C PHE A 478 -24.29 21.11 47.84
N GLY A 479 -24.80 19.96 48.27
CA GLY A 479 -24.28 19.23 49.42
C GLY A 479 -22.96 18.56 49.03
N HIS A 480 -21.86 18.98 49.63
CA HIS A 480 -20.57 18.28 49.56
C HIS A 480 -20.70 16.93 50.30
N GLN A 481 -20.80 15.83 49.55
CA GLN A 481 -20.43 14.50 50.05
C GLN A 481 -18.93 14.31 49.80
N GLU A 482 -18.14 14.39 50.86
CA GLU A 482 -16.76 13.93 50.86
C GLU A 482 -16.74 12.41 50.64
N ALA A 483 -16.25 11.97 49.48
CA ALA A 483 -16.05 10.56 49.19
C ALA A 483 -14.89 10.02 50.06
N ARG A 484 -15.25 9.40 51.18
CA ARG A 484 -14.32 8.74 52.10
C ARG A 484 -13.73 7.49 51.42
N TYR A 485 -12.44 7.51 51.12
CA TYR A 485 -11.72 6.36 50.56
C TYR A 485 -11.60 5.23 51.60
N THR A 486 -12.40 4.18 51.44
CA THR A 486 -12.31 2.93 52.21
C THR A 486 -11.27 2.01 51.57
N ARG A 487 -10.18 1.71 52.28
CA ARG A 487 -9.22 0.68 51.86
C ARG A 487 -9.90 -0.70 51.91
N PRO A 488 -9.77 -1.55 50.88
CA PRO A 488 -10.16 -2.95 51.00
C PRO A 488 -9.24 -3.63 52.03
N SER A 489 -9.82 -4.13 53.13
CA SER A 489 -9.18 -5.17 53.92
C SER A 489 -9.34 -6.50 53.17
N MET A 490 -8.33 -7.36 53.26
CA MET A 490 -8.21 -8.69 52.65
C MET A 490 -7.47 -8.74 51.30
N SER A 491 -6.14 -8.78 51.41
CA SER A 491 -5.24 -9.41 50.43
C SER A 491 -5.00 -10.85 50.88
N PHE A 492 -5.47 -11.83 50.09
CA PHE A 492 -5.12 -13.24 50.22
C PHE A 492 -4.50 -13.69 48.90
N SER A 493 -3.19 -13.93 48.88
CA SER A 493 -2.51 -15.08 48.25
C SER A 493 -1.01 -14.81 48.11
N GLY A 494 -0.24 -15.27 49.10
CA GLY A 494 1.19 -15.56 48.99
C GLY A 494 1.43 -16.90 49.68
N PRO A 495 2.17 -17.85 49.09
CA PRO A 495 2.32 -19.18 49.66
C PRO A 495 3.16 -19.12 50.94
N ARG A 496 2.62 -19.63 52.05
CA ARG A 496 3.40 -19.89 53.27
C ARG A 496 4.24 -21.16 53.07
N PRO A 497 5.50 -21.18 53.52
CA PRO A 497 6.31 -22.40 53.55
C PRO A 497 5.69 -23.41 54.54
N PRO A 498 5.82 -24.73 54.30
CA PRO A 498 5.26 -25.73 55.18
C PRO A 498 6.01 -25.74 56.52
N THR A 499 5.26 -25.48 57.59
CA THR A 499 5.65 -25.79 58.97
C THR A 499 5.34 -27.26 59.23
N SER A 500 6.36 -28.11 59.30
CA SER A 500 6.22 -29.51 59.74
C SER A 500 6.04 -29.58 61.27
N PRO A 501 5.03 -30.30 61.79
CA PRO A 501 4.97 -30.68 63.20
C PRO A 501 5.59 -32.08 63.39
N GLY A 502 6.48 -32.20 64.37
CA GLY A 502 6.92 -33.51 64.89
C GLY A 502 8.27 -33.98 64.34
N GLY A 503 9.24 -34.13 65.25
CA GLY A 503 10.59 -34.57 64.94
C GLY A 503 10.67 -36.00 64.41
N HIS A 504 11.52 -36.18 63.42
CA HIS A 504 12.18 -37.44 63.14
C HIS A 504 13.65 -37.13 62.82
N ASP A 505 14.54 -37.65 63.67
CA ASP A 505 15.98 -37.65 63.47
C ASP A 505 16.32 -38.33 62.15
N TRP A 506 17.19 -37.68 61.38
CA TRP A 506 17.74 -38.22 60.14
C TRP A 506 18.95 -39.10 60.48
N ASP A 507 18.86 -40.39 60.17
CA ASP A 507 19.90 -41.40 60.44
C ASP A 507 20.78 -41.61 59.17
N PRO A 508 22.09 -41.27 59.22
CA PRO A 508 23.01 -41.45 58.09
C PRO A 508 23.37 -42.90 57.75
N SER A 509 22.87 -43.90 58.48
CA SER A 509 23.18 -45.32 58.25
C SER A 509 22.34 -46.02 57.17
N GLN A 510 21.38 -45.32 56.54
CA GLN A 510 20.45 -45.90 55.57
C GLN A 510 20.85 -45.71 54.08
N THR A 511 21.97 -45.06 53.78
CA THR A 511 22.48 -44.94 52.40
C THR A 511 23.50 -46.03 52.08
N PHE A 512 23.01 -47.18 51.59
CA PHE A 512 23.84 -48.18 50.92
C PHE A 512 23.88 -47.92 49.40
N ALA A 513 25.03 -47.45 48.91
CA ALA A 513 25.44 -47.64 47.52
C ALA A 513 26.79 -48.36 47.52
N ARG A 514 26.79 -49.66 47.22
CA ARG A 514 28.00 -50.44 46.94
C ARG A 514 28.51 -50.07 45.55
N GLY A 515 29.75 -49.60 45.47
CA GLY A 515 30.50 -49.54 44.20
C GLY A 515 30.96 -50.94 43.79
N GLN A 516 30.78 -51.28 42.51
CA GLN A 516 31.44 -52.43 41.90
C GLN A 516 32.72 -51.98 41.21
N VAL A 517 33.75 -52.79 41.50
CA VAL A 517 35.13 -52.95 41.02
C VAL A 517 35.56 -52.15 39.80
#